data_AF-M1UVX8-F1
#
_entry.id   AF-M1UVX8-F1
#
_cell.length_a   1.000
_cell.length_b   1.000
_cell.length_c   1.000
_cell.angle_alpha   90.00
_cell.angle_beta   90.00
_cell.angle_gamma   90.00
#
_symmetry.space_group_name_H-M   'P 1'
#
loop_
_entity.id
_entity.type
_entity.pdbx_description
1 polymer ?
#
loop_
_entity_poly.entity_id
_entity_poly.type
_entity_poly.pdbx_seq_one_letter_code
_entity_poly.pdbx_strand_id
1 'polypeptide(L)'
;MAKASVEGSEWRPTSAEAEIQRILSENNNYYLVLHVRPSADVNEIKRNYKRLSLLLHPDRCNLPRAKEAFQEVNIAHTTLTNPVKRKMYDLYLGDRLQGTGATESYTEWEARMAQGPAVRIPGWLLFILRLPVVGLVVAILLVVLLVPLLLVLLILMFILAIVCFPCGLLSMSRRPQNSDNADEGETVNNQV
;
A
#
# COMPACT_ATOMS: atom_id res chain seq x y z
N MET A 1 -28.15 19.05 -31.41
CA MET A 1 -27.01 18.72 -30.53
C MET A 1 -26.63 17.26 -30.79
N ALA A 2 -25.64 17.02 -31.64
CA ALA A 2 -25.23 15.67 -32.03
C ALA A 2 -24.26 15.10 -30.98
N LYS A 3 -24.65 14.01 -30.29
CA LYS A 3 -23.74 13.18 -29.51
C LYS A 3 -22.84 12.43 -30.50
N ALA A 4 -21.60 12.86 -30.63
CA ALA A 4 -20.56 12.07 -31.28
C ALA A 4 -20.23 10.89 -30.36
N SER A 5 -20.82 9.73 -30.66
CA SER A 5 -20.47 8.45 -30.05
C SER A 5 -19.09 8.06 -30.57
N VAL A 6 -18.05 8.25 -29.76
CA VAL A 6 -16.74 7.64 -30.01
C VAL A 6 -16.88 6.16 -29.62
N GLU A 7 -17.52 5.39 -30.50
CA GLU A 7 -17.39 3.94 -30.49
C GLU A 7 -15.90 3.61 -30.58
N GLY A 8 -15.45 2.75 -29.65
CA GLY A 8 -14.04 2.37 -29.53
C GLY A 8 -13.50 1.94 -30.88
N SER A 9 -12.53 2.69 -31.37
CA SER A 9 -11.84 2.43 -32.62
C SER A 9 -11.43 0.95 -32.68
N GLU A 10 -12.07 0.20 -33.56
CA GLU A 10 -11.72 -1.17 -33.83
C GLU A 10 -10.33 -1.21 -34.44
N TRP A 11 -9.33 -1.39 -33.59
CA TRP A 11 -7.95 -1.53 -34.01
C TRP A 11 -7.85 -2.79 -34.86
N ARG A 12 -7.63 -2.61 -36.16
CA ARG A 12 -7.21 -3.66 -37.08
C ARG A 12 -5.67 -3.61 -37.14
N PRO A 13 -4.95 -4.66 -36.72
CA PRO A 13 -3.51 -4.68 -36.88
C PRO A 13 -3.18 -4.51 -38.36
N THR A 14 -2.44 -3.45 -38.69
CA THR A 14 -1.52 -3.49 -39.83
C THR A 14 -0.54 -4.65 -39.61
N SER A 15 0.11 -5.16 -40.67
CA SER A 15 1.08 -6.29 -40.60
C SER A 15 1.87 -6.30 -39.29
N ALA A 16 2.12 -7.49 -38.71
CA ALA A 16 2.90 -7.64 -37.47
C ALA A 16 4.22 -6.85 -37.53
N GLU A 17 4.83 -6.73 -38.71
CA GLU A 17 6.03 -5.93 -38.99
C GLU A 17 5.82 -4.44 -38.75
N ALA A 18 4.71 -3.87 -39.22
CA ALA A 18 4.38 -2.46 -39.04
C ALA A 18 4.19 -2.13 -37.56
N GLU A 19 3.56 -3.04 -36.82
CA GLU A 19 3.35 -2.86 -35.38
C GLU A 19 4.67 -2.94 -34.59
N ILE A 20 5.57 -3.86 -34.97
CA ILE A 20 6.94 -3.93 -34.42
C ILE A 20 7.66 -2.60 -34.63
N GLN A 21 7.65 -2.06 -35.86
CA GLN A 21 8.32 -0.78 -36.16
C GLN A 21 7.72 0.37 -35.35
N ARG A 22 6.40 0.46 -35.26
CA ARG A 22 5.71 1.48 -34.48
C ARG A 22 6.11 1.43 -33.01
N ILE A 23 6.00 0.27 -32.37
CA ILE A 23 6.33 0.08 -30.94
C ILE A 23 7.77 0.53 -30.66
N LEU A 24 8.71 0.15 -31.52
CA LEU A 24 10.12 0.47 -31.33
C LEU A 24 10.42 1.95 -31.60
N SER A 25 9.62 2.62 -32.44
CA SER A 25 9.73 4.07 -32.66
C SER A 25 9.06 4.91 -31.56
N GLU A 26 8.00 4.38 -30.93
CA GLU A 26 7.18 5.05 -29.93
C GLU A 26 7.46 4.58 -28.49
N ASN A 27 8.56 3.85 -28.25
CA ASN A 27 8.92 3.29 -26.94
C ASN A 27 9.10 4.34 -25.82
N ASN A 28 9.21 5.62 -26.18
CA ASN A 28 9.21 6.74 -25.25
C ASN A 28 7.87 6.94 -24.51
N ASN A 29 6.76 6.46 -25.08
CA ASN A 29 5.43 6.64 -24.49
C ASN A 29 4.65 5.32 -24.41
N TYR A 30 4.49 4.79 -23.20
CA TYR A 30 3.82 3.52 -22.92
C TYR A 30 2.33 3.52 -23.26
N TYR A 31 1.68 4.70 -23.21
CA TYR A 31 0.29 4.82 -23.65
C TYR A 31 0.18 4.60 -25.16
N LEU A 32 1.12 5.15 -25.93
CA LEU A 32 1.20 4.94 -27.37
C LEU A 32 1.58 3.50 -27.70
N VAL A 33 2.58 2.92 -27.03
CA VAL A 33 2.98 1.51 -27.19
C VAL A 33 1.77 0.57 -27.07
N LEU A 34 0.90 0.76 -26.09
CA LEU A 34 -0.29 -0.09 -25.88
C LEU A 34 -1.54 0.34 -26.65
N HIS A 35 -1.48 1.38 -27.49
CA HIS A 35 -2.65 1.95 -28.17
C HIS A 35 -3.80 2.29 -27.19
N VAL A 36 -3.47 2.95 -26.09
CA VAL A 36 -4.45 3.41 -25.10
C VAL A 36 -4.32 4.90 -24.85
N ARG A 37 -5.44 5.52 -24.49
CA ARG A 37 -5.44 6.91 -24.04
C ARG A 37 -4.89 7.01 -22.61
N PRO A 38 -4.32 8.16 -22.20
CA PRO A 38 -3.95 8.39 -20.80
C PRO A 38 -5.11 8.28 -19.82
N SER A 39 -6.36 8.43 -20.30
CA SER A 39 -7.59 8.23 -19.52
C SER A 39 -8.13 6.79 -19.54
N ALA A 40 -7.42 5.84 -20.16
CA ALA A 40 -7.88 4.46 -20.30
C ALA A 40 -7.92 3.73 -18.95
N ASP A 41 -8.95 2.89 -18.81
CA ASP A 41 -9.11 2.00 -17.65
C ASP A 41 -8.17 0.79 -17.74
N VAL A 42 -7.89 0.16 -16.59
CA VAL A 42 -7.06 -1.05 -16.49
C VAL A 42 -7.59 -2.18 -17.37
N ASN A 43 -8.91 -2.31 -17.53
CA ASN A 43 -9.48 -3.33 -18.41
C ASN A 43 -9.16 -3.07 -19.89
N GLU A 44 -9.10 -1.81 -20.30
CA GLU A 44 -8.73 -1.44 -21.68
C GLU A 44 -7.26 -1.74 -21.96
N ILE A 45 -6.39 -1.40 -21.01
CA ILE A 45 -4.95 -1.72 -21.04
C ILE A 45 -4.74 -3.22 -21.20
N LYS A 46 -5.40 -4.04 -20.37
CA LYS A 46 -5.31 -5.52 -20.44
C LYS A 46 -5.81 -6.08 -21.76
N ARG A 47 -6.90 -5.53 -22.32
CA ARG A 47 -7.44 -5.96 -23.63
C ARG A 47 -6.44 -5.70 -24.75
N ASN A 48 -5.85 -4.51 -24.81
CA ASN A 48 -4.87 -4.18 -25.85
C ASN A 48 -3.56 -4.93 -25.68
N TYR A 49 -3.08 -5.10 -24.44
CA TYR A 49 -1.94 -5.96 -24.15
C TYR A 49 -2.15 -7.37 -24.69
N LYS A 50 -3.28 -8.02 -24.38
CA LYS A 50 -3.57 -9.39 -24.86
C LYS A 50 -3.52 -9.49 -26.39
N ARG A 51 -4.00 -8.48 -27.12
CA ARG A 51 -3.97 -8.44 -28.59
C ARG A 51 -2.53 -8.34 -29.12
N LEU A 52 -1.76 -7.39 -28.60
CA LEU A 52 -0.36 -7.20 -28.99
C LEU A 52 0.49 -8.41 -28.62
N SER A 53 0.27 -9.02 -27.46
CA SER A 53 0.98 -10.22 -27.04
C SER A 53 0.74 -11.40 -27.98
N LEU A 54 -0.48 -11.58 -28.49
CA LEU A 54 -0.79 -12.64 -29.44
C LEU A 54 -0.14 -12.41 -30.82
N LEU A 55 -0.03 -11.14 -31.23
CA LEU A 55 0.58 -10.74 -32.49
C LEU A 55 2.12 -10.88 -32.47
N LEU A 56 2.74 -10.50 -31.34
CA LEU A 56 4.20 -10.38 -31.17
C LEU A 56 4.82 -11.55 -30.42
N HIS A 57 4.04 -12.59 -30.08
CA HIS A 57 4.55 -13.71 -29.29
C HIS A 57 5.74 -14.36 -30.00
N PRO A 58 6.89 -14.58 -29.32
CA PRO A 58 8.11 -15.08 -29.97
C PRO A 58 7.96 -16.47 -30.60
N ASP A 59 6.98 -17.26 -30.14
CA ASP A 59 6.66 -18.59 -30.70
C ASP A 59 5.88 -18.51 -32.03
N ARG A 60 5.12 -17.42 -32.26
CA ARG A 60 4.24 -17.27 -33.43
C ARG A 60 4.76 -16.24 -34.43
N CYS A 61 5.56 -15.29 -33.96
CA CYS A 61 6.10 -14.20 -34.74
C CYS A 61 7.61 -14.35 -34.86
N ASN A 62 8.07 -14.81 -36.02
CA ASN A 62 9.51 -15.03 -36.28
C ASN A 62 10.18 -13.83 -36.98
N LEU A 63 9.61 -12.64 -36.80
CA LEU A 63 10.10 -11.40 -37.40
C LEU A 63 11.31 -10.85 -36.63
N PRO A 64 12.22 -10.14 -37.32
CA PRO A 64 13.33 -9.49 -36.65
C PRO A 64 12.79 -8.46 -35.64
N ARG A 65 13.40 -8.41 -34.46
CA ARG A 65 13.05 -7.47 -33.37
C ARG A 65 11.64 -7.65 -32.77
N ALA A 66 10.91 -8.70 -33.12
CA ALA A 66 9.63 -9.03 -32.47
C ALA A 66 9.78 -9.20 -30.95
N LYS A 67 10.89 -9.83 -30.52
CA LYS A 67 11.23 -9.98 -29.10
C LYS A 67 11.43 -8.65 -28.38
N GLU A 68 12.12 -7.70 -29.02
CA GLU A 68 12.35 -6.35 -28.46
C GLU A 68 11.01 -5.61 -28.32
N ALA A 69 10.17 -5.60 -29.37
CA ALA A 69 8.86 -4.97 -29.32
C ALA A 69 7.95 -5.61 -28.25
N PHE A 70 7.99 -6.94 -28.11
CA PHE A 70 7.24 -7.65 -27.08
C PHE A 70 7.70 -7.27 -25.66
N GLN A 71 9.01 -7.07 -25.45
CA GLN A 71 9.55 -6.61 -24.18
C GLN A 71 9.02 -5.21 -23.83
N GLU A 72 9.04 -4.27 -24.78
CA GLU A 72 8.49 -2.92 -24.59
C GLU A 72 6.99 -2.95 -24.23
N VAL A 73 6.21 -3.76 -24.93
CA VAL A 73 4.77 -3.95 -24.64
C VAL A 73 4.55 -4.51 -23.23
N ASN A 74 5.39 -5.44 -22.78
CA ASN A 74 5.29 -6.00 -21.44
C ASN A 74 5.67 -4.98 -20.35
N ILE A 75 6.71 -4.17 -20.57
CA ILE A 75 7.11 -3.09 -19.65
C ILE A 75 6.00 -2.04 -19.55
N ALA A 76 5.43 -1.63 -20.68
CA ALA A 76 4.31 -0.70 -20.72
C ALA A 76 3.10 -1.25 -19.95
N HIS A 77 2.74 -2.52 -20.15
CA HIS A 77 1.61 -3.15 -19.48
C HIS A 77 1.81 -3.25 -17.96
N THR A 78 2.98 -3.70 -17.51
CA THR A 78 3.28 -3.83 -16.07
C THR A 78 3.29 -2.48 -15.35
N THR A 79 3.79 -1.43 -16.02
CA THR A 79 3.81 -0.05 -15.52
C THR A 79 2.40 0.55 -15.44
N LEU A 80 1.62 0.47 -16.52
CA LEU A 80 0.31 1.13 -16.60
C LEU A 80 -0.80 0.38 -15.85
N THR A 81 -0.65 -0.92 -15.62
CA THR A 81 -1.63 -1.73 -14.85
C THR A 81 -1.58 -1.44 -13.35
N ASN A 82 -0.40 -1.15 -12.80
CA ASN A 82 -0.26 -0.83 -11.39
C ASN A 82 -0.53 0.67 -11.17
N PRO A 83 -1.52 1.06 -10.34
CA PRO A 83 -1.88 2.46 -10.16
C PRO A 83 -0.75 3.30 -9.55
N VAL A 84 0.13 2.70 -8.74
CA VAL A 84 1.30 3.39 -8.16
C VAL A 84 2.34 3.65 -9.24
N LYS A 85 2.69 2.62 -10.03
CA LYS A 85 3.67 2.76 -11.12
C LYS A 85 3.16 3.70 -12.21
N ARG A 86 1.87 3.66 -12.54
CA ARG A 86 1.25 4.59 -13.50
C ARG A 86 1.41 6.04 -13.08
N LYS A 87 1.17 6.36 -11.80
CA LYS A 87 1.40 7.71 -11.27
C LYS A 87 2.87 8.12 -11.38
N MET A 88 3.80 7.21 -11.06
CA MET A 88 5.23 7.47 -11.21
C MET A 88 5.63 7.69 -12.67
N TYR A 89 5.05 6.93 -13.58
CA TYR A 89 5.23 7.10 -15.02
C TYR A 89 4.70 8.46 -15.52
N ASP A 90 3.54 8.90 -15.02
CA ASP A 90 2.99 10.20 -15.36
C ASP A 90 3.88 11.35 -14.85
N LEU A 91 4.50 11.20 -13.66
CA LEU A 91 5.51 12.14 -13.14
C LEU A 91 6.77 12.15 -14.02
N TYR A 92 7.26 10.99 -14.42
CA TYR A 92 8.39 10.86 -15.35
C TYR A 92 8.11 11.55 -16.69
N LEU A 93 6.91 11.38 -17.26
CA LEU A 93 6.51 12.09 -18.46
C LEU A 93 6.52 13.61 -18.26
N GLY A 94 6.02 14.09 -17.12
CA GLY A 94 6.06 15.51 -16.76
C GLY A 94 7.47 16.08 -16.62
N ASP A 95 8.40 15.32 -16.02
CA ASP A 95 9.82 15.67 -15.86
C ASP A 95 10.54 15.71 -17.23
N ARG A 96 10.29 14.70 -18.08
CA ARG A 96 10.83 14.68 -19.45
C ARG A 96 10.37 15.87 -20.29
N LEU A 97 9.10 16.28 -20.18
CA LEU A 97 8.57 17.46 -20.89
C LEU A 97 9.19 18.77 -20.41
N GLN A 98 9.70 18.83 -19.18
CA GLN A 98 10.39 19.99 -18.60
C GLN A 98 11.89 20.04 -18.94
N GLY A 99 12.43 19.02 -19.62
CA GLY A 99 13.81 18.99 -20.12
C GLY A 99 14.88 18.60 -19.09
N THR A 100 14.49 18.22 -17.87
CA THR A 100 15.38 17.84 -16.76
C THR A 100 15.97 16.43 -16.87
N GLY A 101 15.51 15.61 -17.83
CA GLY A 101 15.93 14.20 -17.99
C GLY A 101 15.75 13.64 -19.40
N ALA A 102 16.01 14.43 -20.44
CA ALA A 102 15.61 14.14 -21.83
C ALA A 102 16.12 12.81 -22.44
N THR A 103 17.14 12.18 -21.86
CA THR A 103 17.76 10.95 -22.37
C THR A 103 17.56 9.71 -21.50
N GLU A 104 16.99 9.83 -20.30
CA GLU A 104 16.81 8.69 -19.39
C GLU A 104 15.57 7.86 -19.77
N SER A 105 15.70 6.54 -19.74
CA SER A 105 14.56 5.62 -19.85
C SER A 105 13.75 5.59 -18.55
N TYR A 106 12.46 5.26 -18.63
CA TYR A 106 11.60 5.15 -17.44
C TYR A 106 12.15 4.15 -16.42
N THR A 107 12.72 3.03 -16.86
CA THR A 107 13.30 2.01 -15.96
C THR A 107 14.50 2.56 -15.17
N GLU A 108 15.30 3.43 -15.80
CA GLU A 108 16.44 4.10 -15.17
C GLU A 108 15.94 5.18 -14.19
N TRP A 109 14.93 5.96 -14.61
CA TRP A 109 14.27 6.93 -13.75
C TRP A 109 13.62 6.28 -12.52
N GLU A 110 12.95 5.14 -12.70
CA GLU A 110 12.35 4.36 -11.61
C GLU A 110 13.42 3.84 -10.65
N ALA A 111 14.56 3.34 -11.17
CA ALA A 111 15.68 2.90 -10.36
C ALA A 111 16.33 4.04 -9.56
N ARG A 112 16.46 5.24 -10.14
CA ARG A 112 16.96 6.44 -9.47
C ARG A 112 16.04 6.88 -8.33
N MET A 113 14.73 6.90 -8.57
CA MET A 113 13.73 7.22 -7.54
C MET A 113 13.68 6.16 -6.43
N ALA A 114 13.82 4.88 -6.77
CA ALA A 114 13.83 3.79 -5.80
C ALA A 114 15.04 3.83 -4.85
N GLN A 115 16.16 4.42 -5.29
CA GLN A 115 17.35 4.58 -4.44
C GLN A 115 17.21 5.72 -3.41
N GLY A 116 16.15 6.54 -3.50
CA GLY A 116 15.94 7.72 -2.67
C GLY A 116 17.14 8.67 -2.67
N PRO A 117 17.10 9.80 -1.96
CA PRO A 117 18.35 10.36 -1.47
C PRO A 117 18.89 9.32 -0.50
N ALA A 118 19.85 8.50 -0.93
CA ALA A 118 20.62 7.68 -0.03
C ALA A 118 21.13 8.64 1.05
N VAL A 119 20.57 8.58 2.26
CA VAL A 119 21.18 9.20 3.43
C VAL A 119 22.46 8.41 3.60
N ARG A 120 23.52 8.86 2.91
CA ARG A 120 24.86 8.32 3.01
C ARG A 120 25.34 8.71 4.39
N ILE A 121 24.94 7.92 5.39
CA ILE A 121 25.45 8.02 6.75
C ILE A 121 26.96 7.86 6.60
N PRO A 122 27.75 8.93 6.82
CA PRO A 122 29.17 8.85 6.57
C PRO A 122 29.78 7.79 7.48
N GLY A 123 30.78 7.05 6.99
CA GLY A 123 31.30 5.86 7.69
C GLY A 123 31.75 6.14 9.12
N TRP A 124 32.20 7.35 9.43
CA TRP A 124 32.52 7.79 10.79
C TRP A 124 31.28 7.83 11.71
N LEU A 125 30.09 8.14 11.19
CA LEU A 125 28.85 8.18 11.97
C LEU A 125 28.38 6.76 12.34
N LEU A 126 28.58 5.78 11.44
CA LEU A 126 28.42 4.36 11.79
C LEU A 126 29.50 3.86 12.77
N PHE A 127 30.73 4.37 12.64
CA PHE A 127 31.82 4.06 13.57
C PHE A 127 31.54 4.59 14.99
N ILE A 128 31.01 5.81 15.11
CA ILE A 128 30.59 6.41 16.39
C ILE A 128 29.44 5.62 17.02
N LEU A 129 28.47 5.17 16.22
CA LEU A 129 27.35 4.36 16.71
C LEU A 129 27.81 2.97 17.24
N ARG A 130 28.99 2.52 16.83
CA ARG A 130 29.60 1.25 17.27
C ARG A 130 30.57 1.40 18.44
N LEU A 131 30.75 2.61 18.98
CA LEU A 131 31.57 2.84 20.16
C LEU A 131 30.87 2.27 21.40
N PRO A 132 31.56 1.46 22.23
CA PRO A 132 30.98 0.88 23.44
C PRO A 132 30.50 1.95 24.42
N VAL A 133 31.14 3.12 24.40
CA VAL A 133 30.79 4.28 25.24
C VAL A 133 29.42 4.85 24.86
N VAL A 134 29.07 4.90 23.57
CA VAL A 134 27.77 5.43 23.12
C VAL A 134 26.65 4.48 23.54
N GLY A 135 26.86 3.17 23.43
CA GLY A 135 25.93 2.16 23.96
C GLY A 135 25.74 2.29 25.48
N LEU A 136 26.82 2.54 26.23
CA LEU A 136 26.77 2.74 27.67
C LEU A 136 26.00 4.02 28.05
N VAL A 137 26.23 5.13 27.34
CA VAL A 137 25.49 6.39 27.54
C VAL A 137 24.00 6.22 27.27
N VAL A 138 23.63 5.56 26.17
CA VAL A 138 22.22 5.28 25.84
C VAL A 138 21.58 4.36 26.88
N ALA A 139 22.29 3.34 27.35
CA ALA A 139 21.82 2.45 28.40
C ALA A 139 21.62 3.17 29.74
N ILE A 140 22.56 4.04 30.14
CA ILE A 140 22.41 4.89 31.34
C ILE A 140 21.20 5.81 31.19
N LEU A 141 21.04 6.48 30.05
CA LEU A 141 19.94 7.41 29.83
C LEU A 141 18.58 6.68 29.87
N LEU A 142 18.50 5.49 29.28
CA LEU A 142 17.31 4.64 29.36
C LEU A 142 17.01 4.23 30.80
N VAL A 143 18.00 3.82 31.60
CA VAL A 143 17.81 3.48 33.01
C VAL A 143 17.37 4.70 33.82
N VAL A 144 18.04 5.83 33.67
CA VAL A 144 17.75 7.07 34.43
C VAL A 144 16.37 7.63 34.09
N LEU A 145 15.86 7.43 32.88
CA LEU A 145 14.55 7.94 32.47
C LEU A 145 13.42 6.93 32.70
N LEU A 146 13.67 5.64 32.45
CA LEU A 146 12.65 4.58 32.52
C LEU A 146 12.39 4.11 33.95
N VAL A 147 13.44 3.96 34.77
CA VAL A 147 13.30 3.46 36.16
C VAL A 147 12.43 4.39 37.02
N PRO A 148 12.65 5.72 37.07
CA PRO A 148 11.78 6.59 37.87
C PRO A 148 10.36 6.64 37.30
N LEU A 149 10.18 6.58 35.98
CA LEU A 149 8.85 6.52 35.37
C LEU A 149 8.08 5.27 35.82
N LEU A 150 8.74 4.11 35.81
CA LEU A 150 8.15 2.85 36.25
C LEU A 150 7.83 2.88 37.75
N LEU A 151 8.71 3.46 38.56
CA LEU A 151 8.51 3.64 39.99
C LEU A 151 7.29 4.54 40.27
N VAL A 152 7.15 5.66 39.56
CA VAL A 152 5.99 6.55 39.64
C VAL A 152 4.70 5.80 39.26
N LEU A 153 4.72 5.01 38.19
CA LEU A 153 3.57 4.20 37.77
C LEU A 153 3.19 3.16 38.84
N LEU A 154 4.18 2.51 39.46
CA LEU A 154 3.96 1.55 40.54
C LEU A 154 3.32 2.24 41.76
N ILE A 155 3.87 3.38 42.20
CA ILE A 155 3.32 4.17 43.29
C ILE A 155 1.88 4.59 42.99
N LEU A 156 1.62 5.08 41.77
CA LEU A 156 0.28 5.48 41.35
C LEU A 156 -0.70 4.30 41.41
N MET A 157 -0.30 3.13 40.92
CA MET A 157 -1.11 1.91 41.00
C MET A 157 -1.41 1.51 42.45
N PHE A 158 -0.43 1.63 43.35
CA PHE A 158 -0.61 1.33 44.77
C PHE A 158 -1.56 2.30 45.48
N ILE A 159 -1.45 3.60 45.19
CA ILE A 159 -2.36 4.64 45.71
C ILE A 159 -3.78 4.39 45.21
N LEU A 160 -3.95 4.13 43.92
CA LEU A 160 -5.26 3.81 43.34
C LEU A 160 -5.84 2.53 43.96
N ALA A 161 -5.01 1.50 44.19
CA ALA A 161 -5.46 0.30 44.88
C ALA A 161 -5.95 0.62 46.30
N ILE A 162 -5.21 1.38 47.10
CA ILE A 162 -5.62 1.75 48.47
C ILE A 162 -6.91 2.58 48.48
N VAL A 163 -7.05 3.53 47.55
CA VAL A 163 -8.21 4.44 47.48
C VAL A 163 -9.44 3.72 46.92
N CYS A 164 -9.26 2.78 45.98
CA CYS A 164 -10.37 2.01 45.40
C CYS A 164 -10.74 0.75 46.21
N PHE A 165 -9.84 0.21 47.03
CA PHE A 165 -10.10 -0.94 47.91
C PHE A 165 -11.28 -0.76 48.89
N PRO A 166 -11.48 0.41 49.55
CA PRO A 166 -12.65 0.62 50.41
C PRO A 166 -13.99 0.66 49.64
N CYS A 167 -13.97 0.87 48.31
CA CYS A 167 -15.20 0.83 47.50
C CYS A 167 -15.64 -0.59 47.10
N GLY A 168 -14.74 -1.58 47.13
CA GLY A 168 -15.05 -2.96 46.75
C GLY A 168 -15.74 -3.79 47.84
N LEU A 169 -15.60 -3.41 49.12
CA LEU A 169 -16.08 -4.21 50.25
C LEU A 169 -17.56 -4.00 50.62
N LEU A 170 -18.24 -3.02 50.01
CA LEU A 170 -19.66 -2.72 50.29
C LEU A 170 -20.65 -3.26 49.23
N SER A 171 -20.17 -3.91 48.17
CA SER A 171 -21.06 -4.50 47.14
C SER A 171 -21.45 -5.97 47.37
N MET A 172 -20.98 -6.62 48.45
CA MET A 172 -21.17 -8.07 48.67
C MET A 172 -22.03 -8.46 49.87
N SER A 173 -22.94 -7.60 50.33
CA SER A 173 -23.95 -7.97 51.34
C SER A 173 -25.37 -7.51 50.99
N ARG A 174 -25.90 -8.06 49.90
CA ARG A 174 -27.36 -8.15 49.72
C ARG A 174 -27.71 -9.36 48.85
N ARG A 175 -27.74 -10.56 49.47
CA ARG A 175 -28.59 -11.65 48.96
C ARG A 175 -29.99 -11.44 49.53
N PRO A 176 -31.02 -11.21 48.70
CA PRO A 176 -32.40 -11.40 49.13
C PRO A 176 -32.69 -12.91 49.13
N GLN A 177 -33.16 -13.43 50.25
CA GLN A 177 -33.69 -14.78 50.31
C GLN A 177 -35.16 -14.69 49.90
N ASN A 178 -35.46 -15.08 48.65
CA ASN A 178 -36.82 -15.32 48.16
C ASN A 178 -36.89 -16.78 47.71
N SER A 179 -37.65 -17.57 48.49
CA SER A 179 -38.06 -18.96 48.28
C SER A 179 -38.70 -19.37 49.62
N ASP A 180 -39.97 -19.71 49.81
CA ASP A 180 -40.98 -20.33 48.95
C ASP A 180 -42.37 -20.18 49.62
N ASN A 181 -43.41 -20.58 48.88
CA ASN A 181 -44.79 -20.91 49.29
C ASN A 181 -45.78 -19.74 49.09
N ALA A 182 -46.45 -19.63 47.94
CA ALA A 182 -47.48 -20.53 47.40
C ALA A 182 -48.53 -20.84 48.49
N ASP A 183 -49.68 -20.17 48.51
CA ASP A 183 -50.84 -20.30 47.63
C ASP A 183 -51.93 -21.03 48.41
N GLU A 184 -53.15 -20.49 48.34
CA GLU A 184 -54.43 -21.13 48.69
C GLU A 184 -54.61 -21.59 50.15
N GLY A 185 -55.67 -21.28 50.87
CA GLY A 185 -56.99 -20.78 50.56
C GLY A 185 -57.88 -21.05 51.78
N GLU A 186 -59.12 -20.58 51.70
CA GLU A 186 -60.25 -21.08 52.47
C GLU A 186 -60.47 -20.52 53.90
N THR A 187 -61.07 -19.33 53.88
CA THR A 187 -62.36 -19.01 54.53
C THR A 187 -62.97 -19.95 55.59
N VAL A 188 -63.55 -19.31 56.61
CA VAL A 188 -64.82 -19.63 57.32
C VAL A 188 -64.72 -20.09 58.78
N ASN A 189 -65.50 -19.34 59.59
CA ASN A 189 -66.09 -19.60 60.90
C ASN A 189 -65.20 -19.68 62.15
N ASN A 190 -65.33 -18.82 63.16
CA ASN A 190 -66.49 -18.29 63.90
C ASN A 190 -66.93 -19.22 65.05
N GLN A 191 -67.13 -18.56 66.19
CA GLN A 191 -68.11 -18.83 67.25
C GLN A 191 -67.68 -19.62 68.50
N VAL A 192 -67.93 -18.92 69.62
CA VAL A 192 -68.16 -19.29 71.04
C VAL A 192 -66.95 -19.64 71.90
#